data_AF-A0A7W2IXC7-F1
#
_entry.id   AF-A0A7W2IXC7-F1
#
_cell.length_a   1.000
_cell.length_b   1.000
_cell.length_c   1.000
_cell.angle_alpha   90.00
_cell.angle_beta   90.00
_cell.angle_gamma   90.00
#
_symmetry.space_group_name_H-M   'P 1'
#
loop_
_entity.id
_entity.type
_entity.pdbx_description
1 polymer ?
#
loop_
_entity_poly.entity_id
_entity_poly.type
_entity_poly.pdbx_seq_one_letter_code
_entity_poly.pdbx_strand_id
1 'polypeptide(L)'
;MNQITTAEVYQVLKDNFPKQNDFNESDYKEELTELLDFKVNTKLKLEEIVLKHKDEVLLIDSDELDDFHIKAYSKELGESYVNDRIKNKFWFAYQGLLRIVLELEFGEDYEKYADSRDGI
;
A
#
# COMPACT_ATOMS: atom_id res chain seq x y z
N MET A 1 11.95 23.07 -7.86
CA MET A 1 11.48 22.16 -6.80
C MET A 1 12.16 20.83 -7.05
N ASN A 2 12.73 20.21 -6.02
CA ASN A 2 13.29 18.87 -6.16
C ASN A 2 12.15 17.86 -6.24
N GLN A 3 12.21 17.00 -7.23
CA GLN A 3 11.26 15.91 -7.43
C GLN A 3 11.57 14.79 -6.44
N ILE A 4 10.53 14.20 -5.87
CA ILE A 4 10.65 13.04 -4.97
C ILE A 4 11.37 11.87 -5.68
N THR A 5 12.17 11.13 -4.91
CA THR A 5 12.95 9.96 -5.34
C THR A 5 12.39 8.67 -4.74
N THR A 6 12.71 7.51 -5.32
CA THR A 6 12.30 6.19 -4.79
C THR A 6 12.81 5.94 -3.37
N ALA A 7 14.01 6.44 -3.04
CA ALA A 7 14.56 6.36 -1.69
C ALA A 7 13.75 7.19 -0.69
N GLU A 8 13.25 8.36 -1.10
CA GLU A 8 12.35 9.17 -0.27
C GLU A 8 10.97 8.52 -0.12
N VAL A 9 10.44 7.88 -1.18
CA VAL A 9 9.19 7.08 -1.08
C VAL A 9 9.34 6.01 -0.01
N TYR A 10 10.37 5.15 -0.12
CA TYR A 10 10.64 4.12 0.88
C TYR A 10 10.77 4.70 2.29
N GLN A 11 11.53 5.80 2.44
CA GLN A 11 11.76 6.40 3.75
C GLN A 11 10.46 6.91 4.37
N VAL A 12 9.59 7.56 3.61
CA VAL A 12 8.28 8.03 4.12
C VAL A 12 7.41 6.86 4.55
N LEU A 13 7.34 5.79 3.76
CA LEU A 13 6.55 4.61 4.13
C LEU A 13 7.10 3.94 5.38
N LYS A 14 8.42 3.81 5.48
CA LYS A 14 9.11 3.24 6.65
C LYS A 14 8.89 4.04 7.93
N ASP A 15 8.90 5.37 7.84
CA ASP A 15 8.72 6.24 9.00
C ASP A 15 7.26 6.25 9.49
N ASN A 16 6.30 5.91 8.62
CA ASN A 16 4.88 6.03 8.91
C ASN A 16 4.16 4.70 9.11
N PHE A 17 4.61 3.60 8.51
CA PHE A 17 3.95 2.30 8.60
C PHE A 17 4.74 1.27 9.42
N PRO A 18 4.06 0.27 10.04
CA PRO A 18 4.72 -0.73 10.86
C PRO A 18 5.79 -1.51 10.10
N LYS A 19 6.89 -1.85 10.79
CA LYS A 19 8.01 -2.61 10.21
C LYS A 19 7.59 -3.98 9.66
N GLN A 20 6.53 -4.59 10.20
CA GLN A 20 6.03 -5.87 9.72
C GLN A 20 5.53 -5.80 8.27
N ASN A 21 5.11 -4.63 7.79
CA ASN A 21 4.70 -4.40 6.41
C ASN A 21 5.90 -4.19 5.44
N ASP A 22 7.14 -4.12 5.95
CA ASP A 22 8.38 -4.10 5.13
C ASP A 22 8.84 -5.54 4.80
N PHE A 23 7.92 -6.38 4.32
CA PHE A 23 8.17 -7.81 4.07
C PHE A 23 8.41 -8.17 2.60
N ASN A 24 8.21 -7.22 1.68
CA ASN A 24 8.39 -7.43 0.24
C ASN A 24 9.31 -6.36 -0.36
N GLU A 25 10.43 -6.80 -0.94
CA GLU A 25 11.41 -5.91 -1.56
C GLU A 25 10.82 -5.19 -2.79
N SER A 26 11.11 -3.89 -2.94
CA SER A 26 10.68 -3.05 -4.08
C SER A 26 11.79 -2.11 -4.51
N ASP A 27 11.81 -1.75 -5.81
CA ASP A 27 12.59 -0.61 -6.29
C ASP A 27 11.80 0.71 -6.30
N TYR A 28 10.49 0.65 -5.98
CA TYR A 28 9.54 1.76 -5.90
C TYR A 28 9.37 2.57 -7.20
N LYS A 29 9.80 2.06 -8.36
CA LYS A 29 9.70 2.82 -9.62
C LYS A 29 8.27 2.99 -10.12
N GLU A 30 7.45 1.95 -9.96
CA GLU A 30 6.04 1.98 -10.34
C GLU A 30 5.29 2.96 -9.45
N GLU A 31 5.41 2.82 -8.13
CA GLU A 31 4.78 3.71 -7.15
C GLU A 31 5.24 5.16 -7.31
N LEU A 32 6.52 5.39 -7.61
CA LEU A 32 7.01 6.74 -7.92
C LEU A 32 6.33 7.32 -9.16
N THR A 33 6.10 6.50 -10.20
CA THR A 33 5.40 6.96 -11.41
C THR A 33 3.96 7.36 -11.09
N GLU A 34 3.25 6.53 -10.33
CA GLU A 34 1.89 6.80 -9.86
C GLU A 34 1.82 8.12 -9.08
N LEU A 35 2.72 8.32 -8.12
CA LEU A 35 2.79 9.55 -7.34
C LEU A 35 2.98 10.79 -8.22
N LEU A 36 3.82 10.70 -9.26
CA LEU A 36 4.07 11.81 -10.17
C LEU A 36 2.88 12.11 -11.09
N ASP A 37 2.18 11.07 -11.55
CA ASP A 37 0.97 11.20 -12.34
C ASP A 37 -0.13 11.93 -11.55
N PHE A 38 -0.27 11.61 -10.26
CA PHE A 38 -1.18 12.27 -9.32
C PHE A 38 -0.62 13.53 -8.65
N LYS A 39 0.52 14.07 -9.16
CA LYS A 39 1.12 15.35 -8.73
C LYS A 39 1.58 15.38 -7.26
N VAL A 40 1.81 14.22 -6.66
CA VAL A 40 2.50 14.00 -5.39
C VAL A 40 4.01 13.97 -5.66
N ASN A 41 4.55 15.14 -5.99
CA ASN A 41 5.89 15.27 -6.56
C ASN A 41 6.98 15.69 -5.58
N THR A 42 6.66 15.82 -4.29
CA THR A 42 7.61 16.17 -3.22
C THR A 42 7.45 15.23 -2.04
N LYS A 43 8.53 15.01 -1.29
CA LYS A 43 8.51 14.25 -0.04
C LYS A 43 7.43 14.76 0.92
N LEU A 44 7.32 16.08 1.09
CA LEU A 44 6.34 16.70 1.98
C LEU A 44 4.90 16.34 1.60
N LYS A 45 4.54 16.39 0.31
CA LYS A 45 3.20 16.02 -0.13
C LYS A 45 2.90 14.54 0.11
N LEU A 46 3.89 13.67 -0.10
CA LEU A 46 3.74 12.25 0.20
C LEU A 46 3.51 12.04 1.71
N GLU A 47 4.30 12.70 2.55
CA GLU A 47 4.12 12.65 4.01
C GLU A 47 2.72 13.14 4.42
N GLU A 48 2.24 14.23 3.83
CA GLU A 48 0.90 14.79 4.11
C GLU A 48 -0.21 13.77 3.82
N ILE A 49 -0.23 13.14 2.63
CA ILE A 49 -1.29 12.18 2.28
C ILE A 49 -1.17 10.88 3.07
N VAL A 50 0.05 10.42 3.33
CA VAL A 50 0.28 9.21 4.15
C VAL A 50 -0.21 9.45 5.57
N LEU A 51 0.14 10.58 6.17
CA LEU A 51 -0.31 10.92 7.52
C LEU A 51 -1.82 11.13 7.61
N LYS A 52 -2.42 11.73 6.58
CA LYS A 52 -3.87 11.96 6.49
C LYS A 52 -4.67 10.66 6.55
N HIS A 53 -4.22 9.62 5.84
CA HIS A 53 -4.96 8.36 5.68
C HIS A 53 -4.43 7.19 6.50
N LYS A 54 -3.35 7.40 7.27
CA LYS A 54 -2.62 6.34 7.98
C LYS A 54 -3.52 5.42 8.81
N ASP A 55 -4.39 5.98 9.63
CA ASP A 55 -5.22 5.19 10.55
C ASP A 55 -6.25 4.34 9.79
N GLU A 56 -6.81 4.87 8.70
CA GLU A 56 -7.77 4.16 7.83
C GLU A 56 -7.08 3.06 7.03
N VAL A 57 -5.90 3.33 6.47
CA VAL A 57 -5.07 2.34 5.79
C VAL A 57 -4.73 1.17 6.72
N LEU A 58 -4.33 1.45 7.95
CA LEU A 58 -4.02 0.39 8.93
C LEU A 58 -5.25 -0.36 9.40
N LEU A 59 -6.43 0.27 9.41
CA LEU A 59 -7.69 -0.41 9.68
C LEU A 59 -8.02 -1.40 8.55
N ILE A 60 -7.89 -0.98 7.29
CA ILE A 60 -8.09 -1.83 6.10
C ILE A 60 -7.08 -2.99 6.10
N ASP A 61 -5.80 -2.71 6.36
CA ASP A 61 -4.74 -3.72 6.39
C ASP A 61 -4.89 -4.76 7.51
N SER A 62 -5.60 -4.41 8.57
CA SER A 62 -5.84 -5.29 9.73
C SER A 62 -7.23 -5.92 9.74
N ASP A 63 -8.02 -5.73 8.68
CA ASP A 63 -9.39 -6.20 8.62
C ASP A 63 -9.48 -7.73 8.60
N GLU A 64 -10.53 -8.24 9.22
CA GLU A 64 -10.72 -9.68 9.40
C GLU A 64 -11.30 -10.29 8.12
N LEU A 65 -10.60 -11.30 7.59
CA LEU A 65 -11.14 -12.09 6.49
C LEU A 65 -12.24 -13.02 6.97
N ASP A 66 -13.28 -13.17 6.15
CA ASP A 66 -14.29 -14.21 6.37
C ASP A 66 -13.74 -15.62 6.07
N ASP A 67 -14.48 -16.65 6.51
CA ASP A 67 -14.10 -18.06 6.32
C ASP A 67 -13.91 -18.43 4.83
N PHE A 68 -14.63 -17.76 3.93
CA PHE A 68 -14.53 -18.01 2.50
C PHE A 68 -13.17 -17.55 1.95
N HIS A 69 -12.77 -16.31 2.26
CA HIS A 69 -11.47 -15.75 1.85
C HIS A 69 -10.31 -16.48 2.53
N ILE A 70 -10.43 -16.82 3.81
CA ILE A 70 -9.40 -17.60 4.53
C ILE A 70 -9.15 -18.93 3.81
N LYS A 71 -10.21 -19.65 3.43
CA LYS A 71 -10.09 -20.92 2.73
C LYS A 71 -9.51 -20.77 1.33
N ALA A 72 -9.95 -19.76 0.58
CA ALA A 72 -9.46 -19.48 -0.77
C ALA A 72 -7.97 -19.14 -0.75
N TYR A 73 -7.56 -18.16 0.06
CA TYR A 73 -6.16 -17.73 0.16
C TYR A 73 -5.27 -18.82 0.76
N SER A 74 -5.76 -19.63 1.70
CA SER A 74 -4.96 -20.73 2.25
C SER A 74 -4.63 -21.78 1.19
N LYS A 75 -5.52 -21.99 0.22
CA LYS A 75 -5.28 -22.90 -0.92
C LYS A 75 -4.25 -22.34 -1.89
N GLU A 76 -4.23 -21.02 -2.10
CA GLU A 76 -3.38 -20.36 -3.10
C GLU A 76 -1.99 -20.00 -2.55
N LEU A 77 -1.95 -19.44 -1.33
CA LEU A 77 -0.74 -18.88 -0.71
C LEU A 77 -0.17 -19.78 0.39
N GLY A 78 -0.93 -20.79 0.82
CA GLY A 78 -0.57 -21.72 1.87
C GLY A 78 -1.12 -21.33 3.24
N GLU A 79 -1.62 -22.32 3.98
CA GLU A 79 -2.25 -22.13 5.30
C GLU A 79 -1.33 -21.44 6.31
N SER A 80 -0.04 -21.79 6.35
CA SER A 80 0.92 -21.15 7.27
C SER A 80 1.09 -19.66 6.98
N TYR A 81 1.04 -19.26 5.71
CA TYR A 81 1.20 -17.87 5.28
C TYR A 81 -0.01 -17.03 5.70
N VAL A 82 -1.21 -17.57 5.50
CA VAL A 82 -2.49 -16.93 5.84
C VAL A 82 -2.68 -16.84 7.36
N ASN A 83 -2.41 -17.91 8.09
CA ASN A 83 -2.54 -17.92 9.55
C ASN A 83 -1.60 -16.92 10.23
N ASP A 84 -0.39 -16.74 9.71
CA ASP A 84 0.54 -15.74 10.24
C ASP A 84 0.00 -14.31 10.08
N ARG A 85 -0.63 -14.00 8.94
CA ARG A 85 -1.21 -12.68 8.65
C ARG A 85 -2.45 -12.39 9.49
N ILE A 86 -3.34 -13.37 9.63
CA ILE A 86 -4.49 -13.27 10.53
C ILE A 86 -4.02 -13.00 11.97
N LYS A 87 -3.01 -13.75 12.43
CA LYS A 87 -2.48 -13.63 13.80
C LYS A 87 -1.83 -12.27 14.04
N ASN A 88 -1.07 -11.77 13.07
CA ASN A 88 -0.29 -10.52 13.21
C ASN A 88 -1.04 -9.28 12.69
N LYS A 89 -2.24 -9.45 12.13
CA LYS A 89 -3.14 -8.40 11.64
C LYS A 89 -2.50 -7.46 10.62
N PHE A 90 -1.92 -8.03 9.57
CA PHE A 90 -1.44 -7.28 8.41
C PHE A 90 -1.55 -8.14 7.13
N TRP A 91 -1.85 -7.50 6.00
CA TRP A 91 -2.03 -8.17 4.70
C TRP A 91 -1.09 -7.63 3.63
N PHE A 92 -0.83 -6.32 3.63
CA PHE A 92 -0.16 -5.62 2.55
C PHE A 92 1.27 -5.22 2.92
N ALA A 93 2.16 -5.31 1.94
CA ALA A 93 3.48 -4.69 2.04
C ALA A 93 3.35 -3.17 1.83
N TYR A 94 4.42 -2.41 2.11
CA TYR A 94 4.46 -0.95 1.94
C TYR A 94 3.94 -0.44 0.58
N GLN A 95 4.21 -1.15 -0.52
CA GLN A 95 3.68 -0.83 -1.85
C GLN A 95 2.15 -0.86 -1.84
N GLY A 96 1.55 -1.93 -1.31
CA GLY A 96 0.09 -2.06 -1.22
C GLY A 96 -0.53 -1.02 -0.31
N LEU A 97 0.08 -0.73 0.85
CA LEU A 97 -0.38 0.34 1.74
C LEU A 97 -0.37 1.70 1.05
N LEU A 98 0.66 2.00 0.24
CA LEU A 98 0.72 3.23 -0.54
C LEU A 98 -0.40 3.29 -1.57
N ARG A 99 -0.74 2.19 -2.25
CA ARG A 99 -1.86 2.16 -3.20
C ARG A 99 -3.20 2.42 -2.51
N ILE A 100 -3.41 1.86 -1.31
CA ILE A 100 -4.59 2.19 -0.48
C ILE A 100 -4.60 3.68 -0.10
N VAL A 101 -3.44 4.28 0.24
CA VAL A 101 -3.36 5.75 0.46
C VAL A 101 -3.81 6.52 -0.77
N LEU A 102 -3.42 6.09 -1.98
CA LEU A 102 -3.79 6.75 -3.23
C LEU A 102 -5.27 6.55 -3.57
N GLU A 103 -5.83 5.37 -3.32
CA GLU A 103 -7.27 5.09 -3.44
C GLU A 103 -8.08 6.00 -2.52
N LEU A 104 -7.68 6.15 -1.25
CA LEU A 104 -8.37 7.01 -0.29
C LEU A 104 -8.22 8.51 -0.63
N GLU A 105 -7.08 8.93 -1.18
CA GLU A 105 -6.84 10.34 -1.52
C GLU A 105 -7.54 10.77 -2.80
N PHE A 106 -7.54 9.93 -3.83
CA PHE A 106 -7.98 10.28 -5.18
C PHE A 106 -9.23 9.54 -5.64
N GLY A 107 -9.70 8.54 -4.90
CA GLY A 107 -10.94 7.82 -5.16
C GLY A 107 -10.97 7.18 -6.55
N GLU A 108 -12.11 7.36 -7.24
CA GLU A 108 -12.35 6.78 -8.57
C GLU A 108 -11.29 7.15 -9.62
N ASP A 109 -10.60 8.28 -9.47
CA ASP A 109 -9.56 8.67 -10.41
C ASP A 109 -8.33 7.76 -10.31
N TYR A 110 -7.99 7.32 -9.09
CA TYR A 110 -6.92 6.34 -8.89
C TYR A 110 -7.37 4.92 -9.25
N GLU A 111 -8.61 4.56 -8.96
CA GLU A 111 -9.17 3.26 -9.38
C GLU A 111 -9.09 3.10 -10.91
N LYS A 112 -9.58 4.08 -11.68
CA LYS A 112 -9.49 4.08 -13.16
C LYS A 112 -8.06 4.04 -13.67
N TYR A 113 -7.14 4.70 -12.97
CA TYR A 113 -5.72 4.65 -13.29
C TYR A 113 -5.16 3.24 -13.06
N ALA A 114 -5.44 2.63 -11.91
CA ALA A 114 -4.98 1.31 -11.54
C ALA A 114 -5.51 0.23 -12.49
N ASP A 115 -6.79 0.29 -12.86
CA ASP A 115 -7.40 -0.60 -13.87
C ASP A 115 -6.66 -0.50 -15.20
N SER A 116 -6.38 0.72 -15.66
CA SER A 116 -5.63 0.95 -16.90
C SER A 116 -4.18 0.47 -16.82
N ARG A 117 -3.53 0.56 -15.66
CA ARG A 117 -2.17 0.04 -15.41
C ARG A 117 -2.16 -1.48 -15.46
N ASP A 118 -3.17 -2.11 -14.84
CA ASP A 118 -3.26 -3.56 -14.67
C ASP A 118 -3.89 -4.28 -15.87
N GLY A 119 -4.49 -3.53 -16.80
CA GLY A 119 -5.06 -4.04 -18.05
C GLY A 119 -6.42 -4.71 -17.87
N ILE A 120 -7.24 -4.20 -16.94
CA ILE A 120 -8.58 -4.67 -16.61
C ILE A 120 -9.64 -3.90 -17.42
#